data_AF-A0A3S1HZB3-F1
#
_entry.id   AF-A0A3S1HZB3-F1
#
_cell.length_a   1.000
_cell.length_b   1.000
_cell.length_c   1.000
_cell.angle_alpha   90.00
_cell.angle_beta   90.00
_cell.angle_gamma   90.00
#
_symmetry.space_group_name_H-M   'P 1'
#
loop_
_entity.id
_entity.type
_entity.pdbx_description
1 polymer ?
#
loop_
_entity_poly.entity_id
_entity_poly.type
_entity_poly.pdbx_seq_one_letter_code
_entity_poly.pdbx_strand_id
1 'polypeptide(L)'
;PHDRPPRSYRGRDFCWWLGVLGKWDLETPGPGTEHVTIAVSGARGGETIDFRRLAAQGLTLVGMTKTYQDGVMSFAPDLAKNIARGDANLMSLLDEADAYVARNGLDLPEEPALRKIGPDPDCVTNPILELDLTEAGIATIIWATGFAVDYSWLKVDAFDEKGRPRHQRGVSVEPGIYFLGLPWQSRRGSSFIWGVWHDAKHVTDRISTQRKYLAYHAAATREPVDA
;
A
#
# COMPACT_ATOMS: atom_id res chain seq x y z
N PRO A 1 5.81 -7.38 -7.16
CA PRO A 1 6.99 -6.75 -6.51
C PRO A 1 6.71 -6.52 -5.03
N HIS A 2 7.55 -6.97 -4.11
CA HIS A 2 7.38 -6.64 -2.69
C HIS A 2 8.51 -5.73 -2.24
N ASP A 3 8.17 -4.48 -1.96
CA ASP A 3 9.06 -3.59 -1.20
C ASP A 3 9.18 -4.14 0.23
N ARG A 4 10.39 -4.12 0.78
CA ARG A 4 10.68 -4.56 2.16
C ARG A 4 11.22 -3.42 3.02
N PRO A 5 10.44 -2.36 3.24
CA PRO A 5 10.89 -1.27 4.08
C PRO A 5 11.21 -1.79 5.50
N PRO A 6 12.04 -1.04 6.26
CA PRO A 6 12.33 -1.41 7.63
C PRO A 6 11.03 -1.33 8.45
N ARG A 7 10.93 -2.09 9.53
CA ARG A 7 9.88 -1.84 10.52
C ARG A 7 10.19 -0.56 11.30
N SER A 8 11.44 -0.43 11.70
CA SER A 8 12.02 0.72 12.38
C SER A 8 13.45 0.91 11.90
N TYR A 9 13.95 2.14 11.98
CA TYR A 9 15.35 2.46 11.74
C TYR A 9 15.77 3.63 12.64
N ARG A 10 16.94 3.52 13.29
CA ARG A 10 17.49 4.54 14.19
C ARG A 10 16.52 4.97 15.30
N GLY A 11 15.80 3.98 15.85
CA GLY A 11 14.82 4.20 16.92
C GLY A 11 13.55 4.95 16.49
N ARG A 12 13.26 5.01 15.18
CA ARG A 12 12.03 5.59 14.65
C ARG A 12 11.27 4.60 13.77
N ASP A 13 9.95 4.66 13.88
CA ASP A 13 9.02 3.85 13.10
C ASP A 13 9.10 4.20 11.61
N PHE A 14 8.91 3.21 10.73
CA PHE A 14 8.81 3.45 9.29
C PHE A 14 7.75 4.49 8.92
N CYS A 15 6.61 4.50 9.60
CA CYS A 15 5.57 5.50 9.38
C CYS A 15 6.06 6.93 9.70
N TRP A 16 6.96 7.08 10.68
CA TRP A 16 7.58 8.37 10.99
C TRP A 16 8.55 8.79 9.90
N TRP A 17 9.40 7.87 9.42
CA TRP A 17 10.33 8.12 8.30
C TRP A 17 9.60 8.56 7.04
N LEU A 18 8.52 7.86 6.66
CA LEU A 18 7.70 8.26 5.53
C LEU A 18 7.09 9.66 5.70
N GLY A 19 6.81 10.09 6.93
CA GLY A 19 6.32 11.44 7.24
C GLY A 19 7.38 12.51 7.05
N VAL A 20 8.53 12.36 7.72
CA VAL A 20 9.59 13.38 7.66
C VAL A 20 10.27 13.48 6.29
N LEU A 21 10.24 12.40 5.51
CA LEU A 21 10.71 12.37 4.12
C LEU A 21 9.64 12.85 3.13
N GLY A 22 8.46 13.27 3.59
CA GLY A 22 7.36 13.75 2.74
C GLY A 22 6.72 12.68 1.85
N LYS A 23 7.05 11.40 2.05
CA LYS A 23 6.61 10.30 1.18
C LYS A 23 5.13 9.99 1.32
N TRP A 24 4.50 10.32 2.46
CA TRP A 24 3.05 10.17 2.62
C TRP A 24 2.22 11.17 1.82
N ASP A 25 2.81 12.34 1.53
CA ASP A 25 2.13 13.48 0.91
C ASP A 25 2.32 13.53 -0.61
N LEU A 26 2.96 12.52 -1.21
CA LEU A 26 3.04 12.39 -2.66
C LEU A 26 1.62 12.32 -3.26
N GLU A 27 1.30 13.24 -4.17
CA GLU A 27 -0.04 13.38 -4.74
C GLU A 27 -0.30 12.38 -5.88
N THR A 28 0.74 11.95 -6.58
CA THR A 28 0.63 11.03 -7.71
C THR A 28 1.53 9.81 -7.54
N PRO A 29 1.05 8.61 -7.89
CA PRO A 29 1.90 7.43 -7.95
C PRO A 29 2.95 7.63 -9.03
N GLY A 30 4.18 7.20 -8.76
CA GLY A 30 5.15 6.94 -9.82
C GLY A 30 4.71 5.73 -10.67
N PRO A 31 5.25 5.55 -11.89
CA PRO A 31 4.92 4.43 -12.75
C PRO A 31 5.06 3.08 -12.04
N GLY A 32 4.02 2.24 -12.04
CA GLY A 32 4.04 0.91 -11.43
C GLY A 32 3.92 0.89 -9.90
N THR A 33 3.56 2.02 -9.27
CA THR A 33 3.34 2.15 -7.81
C THR A 33 1.88 2.45 -7.45
N GLU A 34 0.97 2.22 -8.39
CA GLU A 34 -0.46 2.44 -8.21
C GLU A 34 -1.02 1.56 -7.09
N HIS A 35 -0.41 0.39 -6.88
CA HIS A 35 -0.68 -0.49 -5.74
C HIS A 35 0.43 -0.34 -4.69
N VAL A 36 0.08 0.17 -3.51
CA VAL A 36 1.02 0.37 -2.39
C VAL A 36 1.10 -0.92 -1.57
N THR A 37 2.07 -1.79 -1.89
CA THR A 37 2.39 -2.96 -1.07
C THR A 37 3.57 -2.68 -0.16
N ILE A 38 3.32 -2.67 1.14
CA ILE A 38 4.33 -2.45 2.17
C ILE A 38 4.43 -3.74 3.00
N ALA A 39 5.53 -4.48 2.89
CA ALA A 39 5.76 -5.68 3.68
C ALA A 39 6.30 -5.30 5.07
N VAL A 40 5.41 -4.91 5.98
CA VAL A 40 5.74 -4.56 7.37
C VAL A 40 5.02 -5.51 8.32
N SER A 41 5.74 -6.02 9.32
CA SER A 41 5.18 -6.90 10.35
C SER A 41 4.76 -6.11 11.59
N GLY A 42 3.54 -6.34 12.07
CA GLY A 42 3.12 -5.96 13.43
C GLY A 42 3.27 -7.09 14.45
N ALA A 43 3.62 -8.31 14.00
CA ALA A 43 3.73 -9.47 14.89
C ALA A 43 4.91 -9.31 15.86
N ARG A 44 4.76 -9.81 17.09
CA ARG A 44 5.81 -9.79 18.13
C ARG A 44 6.36 -8.38 18.45
N GLY A 45 5.52 -7.35 18.37
CA GLY A 45 5.94 -5.95 18.55
C GLY A 45 6.49 -5.29 17.28
N GLY A 46 6.61 -6.06 16.19
CA GLY A 46 7.05 -5.63 14.88
C GLY A 46 8.51 -5.95 14.60
N GLU A 47 8.77 -6.44 13.40
CA GLU A 47 10.12 -6.76 12.93
C GLU A 47 10.30 -6.40 11.46
N THR A 48 11.51 -6.03 11.07
CA THR A 48 11.84 -5.84 9.66
C THR A 48 11.85 -7.20 8.96
N ILE A 49 11.05 -7.31 7.89
CA ILE A 49 10.98 -8.52 7.07
C ILE A 49 12.27 -8.65 6.23
N ASP A 50 12.85 -9.83 6.30
CA ASP A 50 13.98 -10.26 5.47
C ASP A 50 13.67 -11.65 4.93
N PHE A 51 13.48 -11.74 3.61
CA PHE A 51 13.14 -12.99 2.94
C PHE A 51 14.25 -14.04 3.04
N ARG A 52 15.53 -13.63 3.10
CA ARG A 52 16.64 -14.59 3.27
C ARG A 52 16.64 -15.19 4.66
N ARG A 53 16.39 -14.37 5.68
CA ARG A 53 16.21 -14.83 7.06
C ARG A 53 15.03 -15.79 7.17
N LEU A 54 13.91 -15.49 6.52
CA LEU A 54 12.75 -16.39 6.51
C LEU A 54 13.07 -17.71 5.78
N ALA A 55 13.80 -17.67 4.67
CA ALA A 55 14.22 -18.88 3.97
C ALA A 55 15.15 -19.75 4.83
N ALA A 56 16.08 -19.14 5.56
CA ALA A 56 16.93 -19.85 6.53
C ALA A 56 16.13 -20.46 7.70
N GLN A 57 14.90 -20.01 7.94
CA GLN A 57 13.96 -20.57 8.93
C GLN A 57 13.06 -21.68 8.34
N GLY A 58 13.24 -22.05 7.08
CA GLY A 58 12.51 -23.13 6.42
C GLY A 58 11.43 -22.68 5.43
N LEU A 59 11.32 -21.38 5.11
CA LEU A 59 10.45 -20.94 4.03
C LEU A 59 11.06 -21.21 2.65
N THR A 60 10.35 -21.95 1.80
CA THR A 60 10.70 -22.03 0.37
C THR A 60 10.05 -20.85 -0.35
N LEU A 61 10.88 -19.96 -0.87
CA LEU A 61 10.44 -18.83 -1.67
C LEU A 61 10.31 -19.26 -3.13
N VAL A 62 9.28 -18.76 -3.81
CA VAL A 62 9.04 -18.99 -5.24
C VAL A 62 8.81 -17.67 -5.96
N GLY A 63 8.95 -17.68 -7.29
CA GLY A 63 8.63 -16.52 -8.12
C GLY A 63 7.12 -16.26 -8.22
N MET A 64 6.74 -15.31 -9.07
CA MET A 64 5.33 -15.00 -9.31
C MET A 64 4.59 -16.20 -9.89
N THR A 65 3.53 -16.66 -9.22
CA THR A 65 2.64 -17.70 -9.75
C THR A 65 2.11 -17.32 -11.13
N LYS A 66 2.23 -18.23 -12.08
CA LYS A 66 1.80 -18.06 -13.48
C LYS A 66 0.53 -18.83 -13.76
N THR A 67 0.58 -20.15 -13.63
CA THR A 67 -0.55 -21.04 -13.95
C THR A 67 -0.66 -22.17 -12.95
N TYR A 68 -1.82 -22.81 -12.95
CA TYR A 68 -2.05 -24.11 -12.36
C TYR A 68 -2.68 -24.98 -13.45
N GLN A 69 -2.10 -26.16 -13.70
CA GLN A 69 -2.60 -27.14 -14.66
C GLN A 69 -2.38 -28.54 -14.09
N ASP A 70 -3.45 -29.33 -14.02
CA ASP A 70 -3.42 -30.75 -13.65
C ASP A 70 -2.61 -31.09 -12.38
N GLY A 71 -2.72 -30.26 -11.33
CA GLY A 71 -1.99 -30.48 -10.07
C GLY A 71 -0.66 -29.75 -9.96
N VAL A 72 -0.13 -29.21 -11.06
CA VAL A 72 1.17 -28.53 -11.12
C VAL A 72 1.00 -27.02 -11.15
N MET A 73 1.67 -26.32 -10.24
CA MET A 73 1.81 -24.86 -10.26
C MET A 73 3.08 -24.46 -11.00
N SER A 74 3.01 -23.41 -11.83
CA SER A 74 4.19 -22.81 -12.48
C SER A 74 4.48 -21.42 -11.94
N PHE A 75 5.77 -21.05 -11.89
CA PHE A 75 6.25 -19.78 -11.36
C PHE A 75 7.16 -19.07 -12.36
N ALA A 76 7.14 -17.74 -12.34
CA ALA A 76 8.04 -16.93 -13.13
C ALA A 76 9.50 -17.01 -12.59
N PRO A 77 10.53 -16.92 -13.44
CA PRO A 77 11.93 -16.91 -13.02
C PRO A 77 12.35 -15.53 -12.51
N ASP A 78 11.56 -14.91 -11.64
CA ASP A 78 11.72 -13.51 -11.21
C ASP A 78 12.05 -13.34 -9.72
N LEU A 79 12.18 -14.44 -8.98
CA LEU A 79 12.41 -14.42 -7.53
C LEU A 79 13.65 -13.62 -7.13
N ALA A 80 14.82 -13.94 -7.69
CA ALA A 80 16.07 -13.24 -7.37
C ALA A 80 15.99 -11.73 -7.67
N LYS A 81 15.41 -11.38 -8.83
CA LYS A 81 15.17 -9.98 -9.22
C LYS A 81 14.24 -9.27 -8.24
N ASN A 82 13.19 -9.96 -7.77
CA ASN A 82 12.23 -9.40 -6.81
C ASN A 82 12.87 -9.12 -5.46
N ILE A 83 13.69 -10.05 -4.94
CA ILE A 83 14.42 -9.86 -3.69
C ILE A 83 15.43 -8.72 -3.80
N ALA A 84 16.24 -8.70 -4.86
CA ALA A 84 17.24 -7.65 -5.08
C ALA A 84 16.60 -6.25 -5.17
N ARG A 85 15.43 -6.13 -5.82
CA ARG A 85 14.69 -4.87 -5.84
C ARG A 85 14.19 -4.47 -4.45
N GLY A 86 13.71 -5.43 -3.66
CA GLY A 86 13.32 -5.18 -2.27
C GLY A 86 14.49 -4.66 -1.42
N ASP A 87 15.68 -5.24 -1.59
CA ASP A 87 16.91 -4.77 -0.93
C ASP A 87 17.27 -3.34 -1.36
N ALA A 88 17.24 -3.05 -2.67
CA ALA A 88 17.52 -1.72 -3.17
C ALA A 88 16.52 -0.67 -2.62
N ASN A 89 15.24 -1.02 -2.51
CA ASN A 89 14.22 -0.16 -1.91
C ASN A 89 14.52 0.12 -0.42
N LEU A 90 14.88 -0.91 0.35
CA LEU A 90 15.30 -0.74 1.74
C LEU A 90 16.51 0.21 1.82
N MET A 91 17.59 -0.07 1.09
CA MET A 91 18.83 0.72 1.16
C MET A 91 18.59 2.18 0.77
N SER A 92 17.84 2.42 -0.30
CA SER A 92 17.46 3.77 -0.72
C SER A 92 16.75 4.54 0.39
N LEU A 93 15.83 3.89 1.11
CA LEU A 93 15.14 4.54 2.22
C LEU A 93 16.08 4.82 3.41
N LEU A 94 16.98 3.88 3.74
CA LEU A 94 17.96 4.09 4.81
C LEU A 94 18.91 5.25 4.47
N ASP A 95 19.31 5.38 3.21
CA ASP A 95 20.14 6.50 2.72
C ASP A 95 19.41 7.84 2.84
N GLU A 96 18.13 7.90 2.47
CA GLU A 96 17.30 9.09 2.65
C GLU A 96 17.13 9.46 4.13
N ALA A 97 16.94 8.46 5.00
CA ALA A 97 16.83 8.66 6.45
C ALA A 97 18.14 9.21 7.04
N ASP A 98 19.28 8.63 6.67
CA ASP A 98 20.60 9.09 7.13
C ASP A 98 20.92 10.50 6.64
N ALA A 99 20.60 10.82 5.38
CA ALA A 99 20.72 12.17 4.83
C ALA A 99 19.81 13.17 5.57
N TYR A 100 18.59 12.77 5.93
CA TYR A 100 17.68 13.60 6.71
C TYR A 100 18.23 13.87 8.12
N VAL A 101 18.78 12.85 8.79
CA VAL A 101 19.41 12.99 10.11
C VAL A 101 20.56 13.99 10.06
N ALA A 102 21.48 13.82 9.11
CA ALA A 102 22.64 14.69 8.96
C ALA A 102 22.23 16.15 8.66
N ARG A 103 21.28 16.34 7.73
CA ARG A 103 20.80 17.67 7.33
C ARG A 103 20.11 18.43 8.47
N ASN A 104 19.42 17.72 9.35
CA ASN A 104 18.64 18.33 10.43
C ASN A 104 19.33 18.29 11.80
N GLY A 105 20.55 17.75 11.88
CA GLY A 105 21.32 17.67 13.13
C GLY A 105 20.62 16.83 14.21
N LEU A 106 19.95 15.74 13.82
CA LEU A 106 19.24 14.89 14.77
C LEU A 106 20.20 13.94 15.50
N ASP A 107 20.05 13.83 16.81
CA ASP A 107 20.76 12.84 17.62
C ASP A 107 19.95 11.52 17.67
N LEU A 108 20.09 10.71 16.61
CA LEU A 108 19.50 9.37 16.51
C LEU A 108 20.60 8.31 16.45
N PRO A 109 20.45 7.16 17.15
CA PRO A 109 21.46 6.11 17.16
C PRO A 109 21.69 5.55 15.75
N GLU A 110 22.93 5.17 15.44
CA GLU A 110 23.22 4.43 14.21
C GLU A 110 22.73 2.98 14.29
N GLU A 111 22.40 2.40 13.14
CA GLU A 111 21.90 1.01 13.06
C GLU A 111 22.53 0.26 11.86
N PRO A 112 23.86 0.06 11.86
CA PRO A 112 24.58 -0.52 10.72
C PRO A 112 24.20 -1.98 10.45
N ALA A 113 23.61 -2.68 11.42
CA ALA A 113 23.16 -4.06 11.26
C ALA A 113 22.12 -4.21 10.15
N LEU A 114 21.22 -3.24 9.98
CA LEU A 114 20.15 -3.29 8.99
C LEU A 114 20.64 -3.11 7.54
N ARG A 115 21.87 -2.63 7.38
CA ARG A 115 22.54 -2.48 6.08
C ARG A 115 23.25 -3.77 5.61
N LYS A 116 23.29 -4.81 6.45
CA LYS A 116 23.94 -6.09 6.11
C LYS A 116 22.95 -6.97 5.35
N ILE A 117 23.32 -7.36 4.13
CA ILE A 117 22.57 -8.34 3.33
C ILE A 117 23.23 -9.71 3.51
N GLY A 118 22.44 -10.72 3.90
CA GLY A 118 22.89 -12.10 4.02
C GLY A 118 23.07 -12.79 2.65
N PRO A 119 23.66 -13.99 2.63
CA PRO A 119 23.81 -14.77 1.39
C PRO A 119 22.46 -15.20 0.81
N ASP A 120 22.39 -15.35 -0.51
CA ASP A 120 21.20 -15.88 -1.17
C ASP A 120 20.95 -17.34 -0.77
N PRO A 121 19.72 -17.71 -0.37
CA PRO A 121 19.35 -19.09 -0.08
C PRO A 121 19.22 -19.91 -1.38
N ASP A 122 19.25 -21.24 -1.24
CA ASP A 122 19.19 -22.16 -2.38
C ASP A 122 17.98 -21.93 -3.29
N CYS A 123 16.80 -21.66 -2.73
CA CYS A 123 15.59 -21.38 -3.51
C CYS A 123 15.69 -20.11 -4.38
N VAL A 124 16.66 -19.23 -4.12
CA VAL A 124 16.93 -18.04 -4.93
C VAL A 124 17.96 -18.32 -6.03
N THR A 125 18.99 -19.10 -5.71
CA THR A 125 20.03 -19.49 -6.69
C THR A 125 19.55 -20.58 -7.65
N ASN A 126 18.69 -21.48 -7.16
CA ASN A 126 18.11 -22.63 -7.84
C ASN A 126 16.57 -22.57 -7.70
N PRO A 127 15.90 -21.66 -8.43
CA PRO A 127 14.47 -21.43 -8.23
C PRO A 127 13.61 -22.61 -8.70
N ILE A 128 12.60 -22.94 -7.90
CA ILE A 128 11.51 -23.84 -8.31
C ILE A 128 10.65 -23.10 -9.32
N LEU A 129 10.59 -23.63 -10.55
CA LEU A 129 9.77 -23.07 -11.63
C LEU A 129 8.45 -23.82 -11.81
N GLU A 130 8.41 -25.09 -11.39
CA GLU A 130 7.23 -25.94 -11.42
C GLU A 130 7.17 -26.76 -10.13
N LEU A 131 5.95 -26.97 -9.63
CA LEU A 131 5.71 -27.71 -8.39
C LEU A 131 4.42 -28.52 -8.51
N ASP A 132 4.54 -29.85 -8.55
CA ASP A 132 3.40 -30.72 -8.33
C ASP A 132 3.00 -30.68 -6.85
N LEU A 133 1.77 -30.25 -6.59
CA LEU A 133 1.30 -30.06 -5.23
C LEU A 133 1.13 -31.37 -4.45
N THR A 134 0.77 -32.46 -5.13
CA THR A 134 0.56 -33.76 -4.50
C THR A 134 1.89 -34.42 -4.18
N GLU A 135 2.83 -34.43 -5.12
CA GLU A 135 4.17 -34.98 -4.91
C GLU A 135 4.93 -34.20 -3.84
N ALA A 136 4.74 -32.87 -3.79
CA ALA A 136 5.30 -32.02 -2.74
C ALA A 136 4.58 -32.14 -1.38
N GLY A 137 3.49 -32.93 -1.29
CA GLY A 137 2.73 -33.12 -0.05
C GLY A 137 1.97 -31.89 0.42
N ILE A 138 1.65 -30.94 -0.48
CA ILE A 138 0.91 -29.72 -0.15
C ILE A 138 -0.58 -30.05 -0.03
N ALA A 139 -1.07 -30.12 1.21
CA ALA A 139 -2.47 -30.39 1.52
C ALA A 139 -3.32 -29.12 1.74
N THR A 140 -2.70 -27.94 1.83
CA THR A 140 -3.41 -26.69 2.17
C THR A 140 -2.78 -25.50 1.45
N ILE A 141 -3.64 -24.66 0.85
CA ILE A 141 -3.25 -23.39 0.23
C ILE A 141 -3.98 -22.26 0.96
N ILE A 142 -3.23 -21.26 1.41
CA ILE A 142 -3.78 -20.06 2.05
C ILE A 142 -3.60 -18.88 1.09
N TRP A 143 -4.72 -18.33 0.61
CA TRP A 143 -4.72 -17.15 -0.27
C TRP A 143 -4.65 -15.86 0.55
N ALA A 144 -3.45 -15.32 0.72
CA ALA A 144 -3.20 -14.03 1.37
C ALA A 144 -2.96 -12.90 0.34
N THR A 145 -3.69 -12.92 -0.78
CA THR A 145 -3.48 -12.03 -1.95
C THR A 145 -4.30 -10.74 -1.91
N GLY A 146 -4.92 -10.42 -0.77
CA GLY A 146 -5.72 -9.21 -0.57
C GLY A 146 -7.17 -9.36 -1.02
N PHE A 147 -7.81 -8.23 -1.30
CA PHE A 147 -9.23 -8.12 -1.66
C PHE A 147 -9.43 -7.09 -2.79
N ALA A 148 -10.58 -7.16 -3.46
CA ALA A 148 -11.01 -6.15 -4.42
C ALA A 148 -12.18 -5.33 -3.85
N VAL A 149 -12.39 -4.14 -4.41
CA VAL A 149 -13.57 -3.33 -4.11
C VAL A 149 -14.74 -3.77 -4.98
N ASP A 150 -15.93 -3.87 -4.40
CA ASP A 150 -17.17 -4.14 -5.11
C ASP A 150 -18.17 -3.00 -4.86
N TYR A 151 -18.46 -2.24 -5.91
CA TYR A 151 -19.43 -1.15 -5.91
C TYR A 151 -20.76 -1.51 -6.58
N SER A 152 -20.97 -2.79 -6.95
CA SER A 152 -22.16 -3.24 -7.69
C SER A 152 -23.48 -2.94 -6.98
N TRP A 153 -23.45 -2.76 -5.65
CA TRP A 153 -24.61 -2.39 -4.84
C TRP A 153 -25.02 -0.91 -5.01
N LEU A 154 -24.11 -0.02 -5.40
CA LEU A 154 -24.37 1.41 -5.55
C LEU A 154 -24.80 1.71 -7.00
N LYS A 155 -26.11 1.93 -7.20
CA LYS A 155 -26.71 2.15 -8.54
C LYS A 155 -26.67 3.62 -8.94
N VAL A 156 -25.49 4.12 -9.31
CA VAL A 156 -25.26 5.51 -9.73
C VAL A 156 -24.26 5.57 -10.90
N ASP A 157 -24.28 6.66 -11.69
CA ASP A 157 -23.34 6.87 -12.80
C ASP A 157 -22.00 7.49 -12.33
N ALA A 158 -21.38 6.86 -11.33
CA ALA A 158 -20.17 7.38 -10.68
C ALA A 158 -18.90 6.58 -10.97
N PHE A 159 -18.93 5.60 -11.88
CA PHE A 159 -17.82 4.66 -12.08
C PHE A 159 -17.27 4.72 -13.51
N ASP A 160 -16.00 4.37 -13.68
CA ASP A 160 -15.41 4.16 -15.01
C ASP A 160 -15.69 2.74 -15.54
N GLU A 161 -15.24 2.46 -16.76
CA GLU A 161 -15.38 1.14 -17.41
C GLU A 161 -14.74 -0.02 -16.62
N LYS A 162 -13.84 0.30 -15.67
CA LYS A 162 -13.17 -0.67 -14.79
C LYS A 162 -13.83 -0.76 -13.41
N GLY A 163 -14.99 -0.13 -13.23
CA GLY A 163 -15.73 -0.09 -11.96
C GLY A 163 -15.10 0.79 -10.89
N ARG A 164 -14.13 1.65 -11.25
CA ARG A 164 -13.46 2.54 -10.29
C ARG A 164 -14.24 3.83 -10.12
N PRO A 165 -14.35 4.37 -8.90
CA PRO A 165 -15.02 5.64 -8.68
C PRO A 165 -14.39 6.78 -9.48
N ARG A 166 -15.19 7.48 -10.27
CA ARG A 166 -14.83 8.76 -10.88
C ARG A 166 -15.01 9.86 -9.84
N HIS A 167 -13.89 10.41 -9.38
CA HIS A 167 -13.90 11.43 -8.34
C HIS A 167 -12.75 12.42 -8.48
N GLN A 168 -12.88 13.57 -7.83
CA GLN A 168 -11.77 14.47 -7.52
C GLN A 168 -11.60 14.51 -6.01
N ARG A 169 -10.50 13.93 -5.49
CA ARG A 169 -10.20 13.85 -4.03
C ARG A 169 -11.35 13.31 -3.17
N GLY A 170 -12.13 12.36 -3.71
CA GLY A 170 -13.30 11.77 -3.05
C GLY A 170 -14.64 12.42 -3.37
N VAL A 171 -14.68 13.57 -4.02
CA VAL A 171 -15.94 14.15 -4.50
C VAL A 171 -16.32 13.47 -5.81
N SER A 172 -17.45 12.76 -5.84
CA SER A 172 -17.93 12.07 -7.04
C SER A 172 -18.34 13.04 -8.14
N VAL A 173 -18.39 12.54 -9.38
CA VAL A 173 -19.12 13.19 -10.48
C VAL A 173 -20.63 13.22 -10.26
N GLU A 174 -21.16 12.28 -9.45
CA GLU A 174 -22.57 12.23 -9.08
C GLU A 174 -22.84 13.07 -7.81
N PRO A 175 -23.76 14.05 -7.86
CA PRO A 175 -24.09 14.88 -6.71
C PRO A 175 -24.56 14.08 -5.49
N GLY A 176 -24.01 14.38 -4.33
CA GLY A 176 -24.37 13.71 -3.06
C GLY A 176 -23.62 12.41 -2.80
N ILE A 177 -22.81 11.92 -3.75
CA ILE A 177 -21.94 10.76 -3.56
C ILE A 177 -20.51 11.21 -3.27
N TYR A 178 -19.90 10.59 -2.26
CA TYR A 178 -18.52 10.85 -1.86
C TYR A 178 -17.82 9.54 -1.51
N PHE A 179 -16.52 9.48 -1.83
CA PHE A 179 -15.64 8.34 -1.55
C PHE A 179 -14.56 8.74 -0.57
N LEU A 180 -14.14 7.81 0.28
CA LEU A 180 -13.13 8.04 1.31
C LEU A 180 -12.25 6.81 1.48
N GLY A 181 -10.95 7.02 1.68
CA GLY A 181 -9.98 5.94 1.91
C GLY A 181 -9.50 5.25 0.64
N LEU A 182 -9.71 5.84 -0.53
CA LEU A 182 -9.24 5.24 -1.79
C LEU A 182 -7.70 5.32 -1.87
N PRO A 183 -7.04 4.30 -2.46
CA PRO A 183 -5.62 4.39 -2.78
C PRO A 183 -5.34 5.63 -3.63
N TRP A 184 -4.35 6.43 -3.24
CA TRP A 184 -3.98 7.66 -3.95
C TRP A 184 -5.16 8.66 -4.15
N GLN A 185 -6.13 8.69 -3.23
CA GLN A 185 -7.31 9.57 -3.35
C GLN A 185 -6.94 11.04 -3.48
N SER A 186 -6.12 11.54 -2.55
CA SER A 186 -5.43 12.83 -2.67
C SER A 186 -3.93 12.71 -2.51
N ARG A 187 -3.45 11.64 -1.86
CA ARG A 187 -2.04 11.39 -1.60
C ARG A 187 -1.78 9.90 -1.35
N ARG A 188 -0.50 9.51 -1.29
CA ARG A 188 -0.09 8.13 -0.96
C ARG A 188 -0.71 7.60 0.33
N GLY A 189 -0.79 8.44 1.37
CA GLY A 189 -1.34 8.09 2.68
C GLY A 189 -2.87 7.91 2.74
N SER A 190 -3.62 8.20 1.68
CA SER A 190 -5.09 8.27 1.69
C SER A 190 -5.79 6.99 2.16
N SER A 191 -5.26 5.81 1.80
CA SER A 191 -5.84 4.51 2.16
C SER A 191 -5.34 3.97 3.51
N PHE A 192 -4.51 4.72 4.24
CA PHE A 192 -3.95 4.31 5.52
C PHE A 192 -4.63 5.07 6.67
N ILE A 193 -4.79 4.41 7.82
CA ILE A 193 -5.30 5.04 9.06
C ILE A 193 -4.51 6.31 9.39
N TRP A 194 -3.20 6.32 9.13
CA TRP A 194 -2.33 7.47 9.32
C TRP A 194 -2.76 8.72 8.51
N GLY A 195 -3.24 8.55 7.27
CA GLY A 195 -3.42 9.65 6.32
C GLY A 195 -4.87 9.96 5.92
N VAL A 196 -5.79 9.02 6.08
CA VAL A 196 -7.18 9.14 5.63
C VAL A 196 -7.92 10.35 6.21
N TRP A 197 -7.51 10.84 7.39
CA TRP A 197 -8.15 11.98 8.05
C TRP A 197 -8.10 13.26 7.21
N HIS A 198 -7.06 13.43 6.38
CA HIS A 198 -6.97 14.58 5.48
C HIS A 198 -8.07 14.57 4.42
N ASP A 199 -8.36 13.40 3.86
CA ASP A 199 -9.44 13.21 2.89
C ASP A 199 -10.80 13.32 3.56
N ALA A 200 -10.94 12.78 4.78
CA ALA A 200 -12.17 12.87 5.55
C ALA A 200 -12.55 14.32 5.84
N LYS A 201 -11.55 15.14 6.24
CA LYS A 201 -11.73 16.58 6.43
C LYS A 201 -12.20 17.24 5.12
N HIS A 202 -11.49 16.98 4.02
CA HIS A 202 -11.84 17.56 2.72
C HIS A 202 -13.28 17.22 2.29
N VAL A 203 -13.64 15.94 2.32
CA VAL A 203 -14.98 15.48 1.93
C VAL A 203 -16.06 16.10 2.83
N THR A 204 -15.82 16.18 4.14
CA THR A 204 -16.76 16.77 5.10
C THR A 204 -16.98 18.27 4.84
N ASP A 205 -15.92 19.02 4.51
CA ASP A 205 -16.00 20.43 4.15
C ASP A 205 -16.83 20.63 2.87
N ARG A 206 -16.67 19.73 1.88
CA ARG A 206 -17.46 19.73 0.64
C ARG A 206 -18.93 19.41 0.89
N ILE A 207 -19.23 18.40 1.70
CA ILE A 207 -20.61 18.06 2.10
C ILE A 207 -21.27 19.26 2.80
N SER A 208 -20.58 19.86 3.76
CA SER A 208 -21.09 21.00 4.53
C SER A 208 -21.38 22.21 3.65
N THR A 209 -20.51 22.47 2.67
CA THR A 209 -20.68 23.55 1.69
C THR A 209 -21.90 23.30 0.80
N GLN A 210 -22.07 22.08 0.27
CA GLN A 210 -23.22 21.74 -0.57
C GLN A 210 -24.55 21.83 0.20
N ARG A 211 -24.57 21.39 1.46
CA ARG A 211 -25.75 21.53 2.33
C ARG A 211 -26.16 22.99 2.54
N LYS A 212 -25.20 23.90 2.67
CA LYS A 212 -25.48 25.35 2.78
C LYS A 212 -26.14 25.88 1.50
N TYR A 213 -25.66 25.48 0.32
CA TYR A 213 -26.28 25.90 -0.94
C TYR A 213 -27.70 25.35 -1.10
N LEU A 214 -27.93 24.08 -0.75
CA LEU A 214 -29.27 23.48 -0.77
C LEU A 214 -30.23 24.18 0.20
N ALA A 215 -29.77 24.50 1.41
CA ALA A 215 -30.56 25.23 2.39
C ALA A 215 -30.89 26.66 1.91
N TYR A 216 -29.93 27.34 1.29
CA TYR A 216 -30.15 28.65 0.68
C TYR A 216 -31.20 28.59 -0.43
N HIS A 217 -31.09 27.62 -1.35
CA HIS A 217 -32.07 27.44 -2.41
C HIS A 217 -33.47 27.15 -1.85
N ALA A 218 -33.58 26.26 -0.87
CA ALA A 218 -34.84 25.92 -0.20
C ALA A 218 -35.47 27.14 0.51
N ALA A 219 -34.66 28.00 1.11
CA ALA A 219 -35.13 29.25 1.72
C ALA A 219 -35.63 30.25 0.65
N ALA A 220 -34.94 30.35 -0.49
CA ALA A 220 -35.33 31.24 -1.59
C ALA A 220 -36.58 30.76 -2.37
N THR A 221 -36.87 29.45 -2.35
CA THR A 221 -38.04 28.84 -3.03
C THR A 221 -39.27 28.70 -2.13
N ARG A 222 -39.16 28.96 -0.83
CA ARG A 222 -40.34 29.19 0.01
C ARG A 222 -40.95 30.52 -0.44
N GLU A 223 -42.05 30.47 -1.19
CA GLU A 223 -42.88 31.66 -1.42
C GLU A 223 -43.15 32.34 -0.06
N PRO A 224 -43.18 33.67 0.01
CA PRO A 224 -43.72 34.34 1.18
C PRO A 224 -45.18 33.89 1.29
N VAL A 225 -45.47 33.03 2.26
CA VAL A 225 -46.86 32.71 2.62
C VAL A 225 -47.45 34.03 3.11
N ASP A 226 -48.45 34.53 2.36
CA ASP A 226 -49.20 35.78 2.51
C ASP A 226 -49.09 36.50 3.87
N ALA A 227 -48.62 37.76 3.80
CA ALA A 227 -49.16 39.00 4.40
C ALA A 227 -48.06 40.00 4.83
#